data_AF-A0A6C0EKW2-F1
#
_entry.id   AF-A0A6C0EKW2-F1
#
_cell.length_a   1.000
_cell.length_b   1.000
_cell.length_c   1.000
_cell.angle_alpha   90.00
_cell.angle_beta   90.00
_cell.angle_gamma   90.00
#
_symmetry.space_group_name_H-M   'P 1'
#
loop_
_entity.id
_entity.type
_entity.pdbx_description
1 polymer ?
#
loop_
_entity_poly.entity_id
_entity_poly.type
_entity_poly.pdbx_seq_one_letter_code
_entity_poly.pdbx_strand_id
1 'polypeptide(L)'
;MKMSKLTLGGYTLCAPTYVYLVLSLVSFIMIIASNIDVSMILLFIVKVLIWVFLLNLMCANGLVGLAWFFVLLPFILVFIGIIYSTAVYDNDQARNRRMKREKEEDQTA
;
A
#
# COMPACT_ATOMS: atom_id res chain seq x y z
N MET A 1 16.44 -9.43 21.91
CA MET A 1 17.03 -8.49 20.94
C MET A 1 16.82 -7.07 21.47
N LYS A 2 17.88 -6.46 22.03
CA LYS A 2 17.81 -5.15 22.72
C LYS A 2 18.03 -4.06 21.68
N MET A 3 16.98 -3.33 21.33
CA MET A 3 17.09 -2.13 20.49
C MET A 3 17.26 -0.93 21.41
N SER A 4 18.45 -0.35 21.35
CA SER A 4 18.90 0.82 22.09
C SER A 4 17.96 2.01 21.91
N LYS A 5 17.56 2.63 23.02
CA LYS A 5 16.73 3.85 23.02
C LYS A 5 17.64 5.07 22.80
N LEU A 6 17.42 5.79 21.71
CA LEU A 6 17.92 7.17 21.55
C LEU A 6 16.84 8.12 22.08
N THR A 7 17.16 8.78 23.18
CA THR A 7 16.31 9.76 23.86
C THR A 7 16.75 11.17 23.46
N LEU A 8 15.92 11.87 22.69
CA LEU A 8 16.05 13.32 22.48
C LEU A 8 14.79 13.99 23.06
N GLY A 9 14.96 14.77 24.13
CA GLY A 9 13.95 15.73 24.58
C GLY A 9 12.55 15.19 24.90
N GLY A 10 12.43 14.11 25.69
CA GLY A 10 11.17 13.76 26.38
C GLY A 10 10.03 13.16 25.54
N TYR A 11 10.14 13.08 24.21
CA TYR A 11 9.13 12.45 23.35
C TYR A 11 9.78 11.42 22.43
N THR A 12 9.57 10.12 22.70
CA THR A 12 9.99 9.02 21.82
C THR A 12 9.03 8.91 20.64
N LEU A 13 9.06 9.87 19.71
CA LEU A 13 8.31 9.76 18.46
C LEU A 13 8.96 8.67 17.62
N CYS A 14 8.31 7.52 17.56
CA CYS A 14 8.78 6.36 16.82
C CYS A 14 8.84 6.68 15.33
N ALA A 15 9.95 6.31 14.68
CA ALA A 15 10.17 6.45 13.23
C ALA A 15 8.96 6.09 12.34
N PRO A 16 8.19 5.01 12.58
CA PRO A 16 7.03 4.71 11.74
C PRO A 16 5.90 5.75 11.83
N THR A 17 5.66 6.39 12.98
CA THR A 17 4.58 7.38 13.13
C THR A 17 4.85 8.64 12.31
N TYR A 18 6.12 9.05 12.22
CA TYR A 18 6.52 10.17 11.35
C TYR A 18 6.32 9.84 9.87
N VAL A 19 6.70 8.63 9.44
CA VAL A 19 6.51 8.19 8.04
C VAL A 19 5.03 8.19 7.65
N TYR A 20 4.13 7.71 8.51
CA TYR A 20 2.69 7.74 8.23
C TYR A 20 2.12 9.15 8.19
N LEU A 21 2.56 10.04 9.07
CA LEU A 21 2.14 11.45 9.08
C LEU A 21 2.55 12.14 7.77
N VAL A 22 3.80 11.95 7.35
CA VAL A 22 4.32 12.48 6.08
C VAL A 22 3.59 11.87 4.88
N LEU A 23 3.35 10.55 4.86
CA LEU A 23 2.61 9.88 3.79
C LEU A 23 1.15 10.34 3.70
N SER A 24 0.47 10.54 4.84
CA SER A 24 -0.88 11.09 4.87
C SER A 24 -0.90 12.53 4.34
N LEU A 25 0.08 13.36 4.70
CA LEU A 25 0.23 14.72 4.16
C LEU A 25 0.42 14.70 2.65
N VAL A 26 1.34 13.87 2.14
CA VAL A 26 1.59 13.74 0.69
C VAL A 26 0.33 13.25 -0.05
N SER A 27 -0.37 12.26 0.52
CA SER A 27 -1.60 11.73 -0.08
C SER A 27 -2.70 12.78 -0.13
N PHE A 28 -2.86 13.57 0.93
CA PHE A 28 -3.86 14.62 1.01
C PHE A 28 -3.59 15.74 0.00
N ILE A 29 -2.32 16.12 -0.19
CA ILE A 29 -1.90 17.13 -1.17
C ILE A 29 -2.30 16.72 -2.61
N MET A 30 -2.13 15.44 -2.98
CA MET A 30 -2.51 14.95 -4.31
C MET A 30 -4.03 14.96 -4.54
N ILE A 31 -4.81 14.71 -3.49
CA ILE A 31 -6.27 14.61 -3.53
C ILE A 31 -6.91 16.01 -3.69
N ILE A 32 -6.34 17.04 -3.05
CA ILE A 32 -6.84 18.42 -3.17
C ILE A 32 -6.80 18.95 -4.62
N ALA A 33 -5.86 18.46 -5.44
CA ALA A 33 -5.74 18.85 -6.84
C ALA A 33 -6.83 18.24 -7.75
N SER A 34 -7.66 17.33 -7.23
CA SER A 34 -8.71 16.64 -7.98
C SER A 34 -10.10 17.17 -7.59
N ASN A 35 -11.05 17.25 -8.54
CA ASN A 35 -12.45 17.63 -8.27
C ASN A 35 -13.22 16.46 -7.63
N ILE A 36 -12.89 16.11 -6.39
CA ILE A 36 -13.48 14.97 -5.69
C ILE A 36 -14.68 15.42 -4.85
N ASP A 37 -15.70 14.57 -4.81
CA ASP A 37 -16.88 14.82 -3.98
C ASP A 37 -16.52 14.98 -2.50
N VAL A 38 -17.16 15.94 -1.84
CA VAL A 38 -17.01 16.22 -0.40
C VAL A 38 -17.21 14.98 0.47
N SER A 39 -18.06 14.04 0.02
CA SER A 39 -18.31 12.75 0.69
C SER A 39 -17.09 11.84 0.72
N MET A 40 -16.29 11.81 -0.35
CA MET A 40 -15.04 11.04 -0.38
C MET A 40 -13.98 11.66 0.52
N ILE A 41 -13.87 12.99 0.53
CA ILE A 41 -12.92 13.72 1.38
C ILE A 41 -13.22 13.47 2.86
N LEU A 42 -14.50 13.50 3.24
CA LEU A 42 -14.93 13.28 4.63
C LEU A 42 -14.61 11.87 5.11
N LEU A 43 -14.82 10.86 4.27
CA LEU A 43 -14.41 9.48 4.56
C LEU A 43 -12.89 9.34 4.69
N PHE A 44 -12.13 10.05 3.85
CA PHE A 44 -10.66 10.03 3.88
C PHE A 44 -10.12 10.59 5.20
N ILE A 45 -10.66 11.73 5.65
CA ILE A 45 -10.28 12.38 6.90
C ILE A 45 -10.62 11.48 8.10
N VAL A 46 -11.84 10.93 8.16
CA VAL A 46 -12.26 10.03 9.25
C VAL A 46 -11.39 8.77 9.29
N LYS A 47 -11.11 8.17 8.12
CA LYS A 47 -10.26 6.99 8.01
C LYS A 47 -8.84 7.27 8.50
N VAL A 48 -8.24 8.39 8.07
CA VAL A 48 -6.88 8.80 8.48
C VAL A 48 -6.84 9.12 9.97
N LEU A 49 -7.81 9.85 10.53
CA LEU A 49 -7.89 10.14 11.96
C LEU A 49 -7.99 8.87 12.81
N ILE A 50 -8.85 7.92 12.41
CA ILE A 50 -8.96 6.62 13.09
C ILE A 50 -7.63 5.86 13.05
N TRP A 51 -6.93 5.92 11.93
CA TRP A 51 -5.66 5.21 11.75
C TRP A 51 -4.52 5.87 12.52
N VAL A 52 -4.43 7.20 12.48
CA VAL A 52 -3.49 8.02 13.26
C VAL A 52 -3.75 7.86 14.75
N PHE A 53 -5.01 7.78 15.18
CA PHE A 53 -5.36 7.49 16.57
C PHE A 53 -4.90 6.10 16.99
N LEU A 54 -5.09 5.09 16.14
CA LEU A 54 -4.58 3.74 16.37
C LEU A 54 -3.06 3.74 16.51
N LEU A 55 -2.35 4.44 15.62
CA LEU A 55 -0.89 4.60 15.67
C LEU A 55 -0.43 5.34 16.94
N ASN A 56 -1.15 6.39 17.36
CA ASN A 56 -0.86 7.15 18.58
C ASN A 56 -0.98 6.25 19.83
N LEU A 57 -2.00 5.38 19.86
CA LEU A 57 -2.21 4.41 20.94
C LEU A 57 -1.12 3.33 20.99
N MET A 58 -0.62 2.87 19.84
CA MET A 58 0.48 1.90 19.80
C MET A 58 1.83 2.51 20.17
N CYS A 59 2.04 3.78 19.83
CA CYS A 59 3.23 4.55 20.20
C CYS A 59 3.31 4.72 21.73
N ALA A 60 2.17 4.93 22.39
CA ALA A 60 2.07 5.04 23.84
C ALA A 60 2.53 3.77 24.61
N ASN A 61 2.40 2.60 23.99
CA ASN A 61 2.81 1.32 24.58
C ASN A 61 4.24 0.89 24.19
N GLY A 62 4.94 1.65 23.34
CA GLY A 62 6.34 1.38 22.97
C GLY A 62 6.56 0.17 22.05
N LEU A 63 5.51 -0.41 21.45
CA LEU A 63 5.60 -1.57 20.55
C LEU A 63 5.91 -1.16 19.11
N VAL A 64 7.12 -0.63 18.89
CA VAL A 64 7.61 -0.18 17.56
C VAL A 64 7.66 -1.33 16.54
N GLY A 65 7.83 -2.57 17.01
CA GLY A 65 7.96 -3.74 16.16
C GLY A 65 6.73 -4.03 15.28
N LEU A 66 5.51 -3.75 15.78
CA LEU A 66 4.29 -4.06 15.02
C LEU A 66 4.01 -3.04 13.90
N ALA A 67 4.44 -1.79 14.08
CA ALA A 67 4.25 -0.74 13.08
C ALA A 67 5.03 -1.02 11.80
N TRP A 68 6.22 -1.64 11.93
CA TRP A 68 7.02 -2.06 10.78
C TRP A 68 6.35 -3.18 10.00
N PHE A 69 5.62 -4.08 10.67
CA PHE A 69 4.84 -5.13 10.02
C PHE A 69 3.74 -4.57 9.11
N PHE A 70 3.07 -3.49 9.55
CA PHE A 70 2.04 -2.81 8.76
C PHE A 70 2.60 -2.10 7.52
N VAL A 71 3.84 -1.59 7.58
CA VAL A 71 4.55 -1.04 6.42
C VAL A 71 5.03 -2.15 5.48
N LEU A 72 5.44 -3.28 6.03
CA LEU A 72 5.97 -4.42 5.26
C LEU A 72 4.86 -5.15 4.49
N LEU A 73 3.66 -5.24 5.05
CA LEU A 73 2.51 -5.94 4.47
C LEU A 73 2.15 -5.46 3.05
N PRO A 74 2.01 -4.14 2.75
CA PRO A 74 1.73 -3.68 1.39
C PRO A 74 2.90 -3.95 0.43
N PHE A 75 4.15 -3.84 0.87
CA PHE A 75 5.30 -4.20 0.03
C PHE A 75 5.30 -5.68 -0.34
N ILE A 76 4.99 -6.56 0.61
CA ILE A 76 4.88 -8.01 0.37
C ILE A 76 3.72 -8.30 -0.59
N LEU A 77 2.55 -7.69 -0.40
CA LEU A 77 1.39 -7.88 -1.29
C LEU A 77 1.67 -7.39 -2.73
N VAL A 78 2.35 -6.25 -2.88
CA VAL A 78 2.75 -5.74 -4.21
C VAL A 78 3.74 -6.69 -4.87
N PHE A 79 4.73 -7.18 -4.14
CA PHE A 79 5.67 -8.17 -4.68
C PHE A 79 4.96 -9.44 -5.15
N ILE A 80 4.06 -9.99 -4.34
CA ILE A 80 3.27 -11.18 -4.70
C ILE A 80 2.36 -10.88 -5.89
N GLY A 81 1.71 -9.73 -5.93
CA GLY A 81 0.81 -9.33 -7.01
C GLY A 81 1.52 -9.18 -8.36
N ILE A 82 2.74 -8.64 -8.36
CA ILE A 82 3.57 -8.54 -9.57
C ILE A 82 4.04 -9.92 -10.05
N ILE A 83 4.47 -10.79 -9.13
CA ILE A 83 4.86 -12.16 -9.47
C ILE A 83 3.66 -12.95 -10.02
N TYR A 84 2.50 -12.85 -9.36
CA TYR A 84 1.27 -13.50 -9.79
C TYR A 84 0.81 -13.00 -11.17
N SER A 85 0.86 -11.69 -11.40
CA SER A 85 0.43 -11.12 -12.68
C SER A 85 1.34 -11.58 -13.82
N THR A 86 2.67 -11.54 -13.66
CA THR A 86 3.62 -12.06 -14.68
C THR A 86 3.46 -13.55 -14.96
N ALA A 87 3.18 -14.38 -13.94
CA ALA A 87 2.88 -15.79 -14.12
C ALA A 87 1.56 -16.04 -14.87
N VAL A 88 0.56 -15.15 -14.70
CA VAL A 88 -0.73 -15.24 -15.39
C VAL A 88 -0.65 -14.67 -16.82
N TYR A 89 0.15 -13.63 -17.07
CA TYR A 89 0.30 -13.03 -18.41
C TYR A 89 0.90 -13.99 -19.44
N ASP A 90 1.78 -14.91 -19.03
CA ASP A 90 2.37 -15.90 -19.95
C ASP A 90 1.31 -16.92 -20.45
N ASN A 91 0.45 -17.37 -19.54
CA ASN A 91 -0.62 -18.32 -19.85
C ASN A 91 -1.63 -17.77 -20.87
N ASP A 92 -2.00 -16.49 -20.75
CA ASP A 92 -2.95 -15.85 -21.67
C ASP A 92 -2.36 -15.67 -23.08
N GLN A 93 -1.06 -15.34 -23.16
CA GLN A 93 -0.39 -15.15 -24.44
C GLN A 93 -0.31 -16.45 -25.26
N ALA A 94 -0.05 -17.58 -24.62
CA ALA A 94 -0.01 -18.88 -25.28
C ALA A 94 -1.39 -19.28 -25.83
N ARG A 95 -2.47 -18.96 -25.12
CA ARG A 95 -3.86 -19.20 -25.56
C ARG A 95 -4.21 -18.33 -26.76
N ASN A 96 -3.83 -17.06 -26.77
CA ASN A 96 -4.16 -16.14 -27.86
C ASN A 96 -3.45 -16.49 -29.18
N ARG A 97 -2.25 -17.08 -29.12
CA ARG A 97 -1.54 -17.58 -30.32
C ARG A 97 -2.21 -18.80 -30.96
N ARG A 98 -2.84 -19.68 -30.16
CA ARG A 98 -3.56 -20.86 -30.68
C ARG A 98 -4.81 -20.45 -31.44
N MET A 99 -5.57 -19.51 -30.89
CA MET A 99 -6.77 -18.96 -31.55
C MET A 99 -6.44 -18.27 -32.88
N LYS A 100 -5.23 -17.69 -33.04
CA LYS A 100 -4.80 -17.14 -34.33
C LYS A 100 -4.55 -18.22 -35.39
N ARG A 101 -3.96 -19.36 -35.00
CA ARG A 101 -3.71 -20.48 -35.92
C ARG A 101 -5.02 -21.15 -36.37
N GLU A 102 -5.97 -21.33 -35.46
CA GLU A 102 -7.30 -21.86 -35.79
C GLU A 102 -8.03 -20.96 -36.81
N LYS A 103 -7.92 -19.63 -36.66
CA LYS A 103 -8.50 -18.68 -37.63
C LYS A 103 -7.81 -18.69 -39.00
N GLU A 104 -6.51 -18.97 -39.05
CA GLU A 104 -5.77 -19.11 -40.32
C GLU A 104 -6.16 -20.40 -41.05
N GLU A 105 -6.46 -21.49 -40.32
CA GLU A 105 -6.96 -22.75 -40.90
C GLU A 105 -8.38 -22.59 -41.47
N ASP A 106 -9.29 -21.93 -40.75
CA ASP A 106 -10.66 -21.65 -41.22
C ASP A 106 -10.71 -20.79 -42.49
N GLN A 107 -9.70 -19.95 -42.74
CA GLN A 107 -9.63 -19.08 -43.91
C GLN A 107 -9.00 -19.77 -45.14
N THR A 108 -8.39 -20.94 -44.95
CA THR A 108 -7.70 -21.70 -46.02
C THR A 108 -8.53 -22.91 -46.49
N ALA A 109 -9.64 -23.23 -45.83
CA ALA A 109 -10.62 -24.26 -46.20
C ALA A 109 -11.76 -23.69 -47.04
#